data_AF-A0AAP9JAP4-F1
#
_entry.id   AF-A0AAP9JAP4-F1
#
_cell.length_a   1.000
_cell.length_b   1.000
_cell.length_c   1.000
_cell.angle_alpha   90.00
_cell.angle_beta   90.00
_cell.angle_gamma   90.00
#
_symmetry.space_group_name_H-M   'P 1'
#
loop_
_entity.id
_entity.type
_entity.pdbx_description
1 polymer ?
#
loop_
_entity_poly.entity_id
_entity_poly.type
_entity_poly.pdbx_seq_one_letter_code
_entity_poly.pdbx_strand_id
1 'polypeptide(L)'
;MSKQKPMTIYTLIASEKWRNLSLLAIFWVNSYFQVEAALFLGKATNGLIGHQLSQFMTYLVQSLSLWLLTIALTFFQTRFQRDTMNRMSSHMRWSVTNGILSQPYQQVVAQKPLTYASWLQNDVQLVENQALNSLYIMMRFSGNAFFASIALFRLHWSLAVTALVLGLILIALPRQLKKLVNKRMKQVSEANEILMHQSNELFENYDSFFSFGQFGLLRKRLANVLTQWNTAHLNLSKRQAGVNAIIGIINISSQIFYWD
;
A
#
# COMPACT_ATOMS: atom_id res chain seq x y z
N MET A 1 10.59 -7.90 41.28
CA MET A 1 9.74 -7.83 40.08
C MET A 1 10.61 -7.46 38.89
N SER A 2 10.84 -8.36 37.94
CA SER A 2 11.63 -8.06 36.74
C SER A 2 10.89 -7.05 35.88
N LYS A 3 11.53 -5.92 35.54
CA LYS A 3 10.99 -4.98 34.55
C LYS A 3 10.71 -5.74 33.25
N GLN A 4 9.44 -5.86 32.88
CA GLN A 4 9.04 -6.48 31.63
C GLN A 4 9.63 -5.64 30.49
N LYS A 5 10.56 -6.23 29.72
CA LYS A 5 11.26 -5.54 28.63
C LYS A 5 10.22 -5.13 27.58
N PRO A 6 10.25 -3.90 27.05
CA PRO A 6 9.25 -3.44 26.09
C PRO A 6 9.22 -4.37 24.86
N MET A 7 8.02 -4.79 24.47
CA MET A 7 7.82 -5.62 23.29
C MET A 7 8.12 -4.80 22.03
N THR A 8 9.05 -5.29 21.21
CA THR A 8 9.42 -4.72 19.92
C THR A 8 8.91 -5.60 18.78
N ILE A 9 8.86 -5.06 17.56
CA ILE A 9 8.50 -5.83 16.36
C ILE A 9 9.43 -7.06 16.19
N TYR A 10 10.72 -6.93 16.52
CA TYR A 10 11.66 -8.05 16.45
C TYR A 10 11.29 -9.18 17.42
N THR A 11 10.99 -8.85 18.68
CA THR A 11 10.57 -9.85 19.67
C THR A 11 9.25 -10.51 19.30
N LEU A 12 8.38 -9.79 18.58
CA LEU A 12 7.12 -10.31 18.07
C LEU A 12 7.33 -11.33 16.95
N ILE A 13 8.13 -10.98 15.93
CA ILE A 13 8.47 -11.89 14.84
C ILE A 13 9.21 -13.14 15.37
N ALA A 14 10.10 -12.94 16.35
CA ALA A 14 10.82 -14.03 16.99
C ALA A 14 9.91 -14.97 17.79
N SER A 15 8.78 -14.49 18.31
CA SER A 15 7.82 -15.31 19.07
C SER A 15 7.22 -16.44 18.24
N GLU A 16 7.09 -16.25 16.91
CA GLU A 16 6.56 -17.23 15.97
C GLU A 16 7.59 -17.60 14.88
N LYS A 17 8.89 -17.61 15.23
CA LYS A 17 10.01 -17.73 14.26
C LYS A 17 9.88 -18.91 13.29
N TRP A 18 9.50 -20.08 13.78
CA TRP A 18 9.41 -21.29 12.96
C TRP A 18 8.26 -21.20 11.95
N ARG A 19 7.13 -20.63 12.35
CA ARG A 19 5.98 -20.41 11.47
C ARG A 19 6.30 -19.36 10.42
N ASN A 20 7.00 -18.30 10.80
CA ASN A 20 7.49 -17.28 9.88
C ASN A 20 8.48 -17.85 8.85
N LEU A 21 9.41 -18.73 9.27
CA LEU A 21 10.33 -19.41 8.37
C LEU A 21 9.60 -20.39 7.43
N SER A 22 8.65 -21.17 7.94
CA SER A 22 7.82 -22.05 7.11
C SER A 22 7.00 -21.26 6.09
N LEU A 23 6.41 -20.12 6.50
CA LEU A 23 5.70 -19.24 5.59
C LEU A 23 6.62 -18.70 4.50
N LEU A 24 7.83 -18.25 4.85
CA LEU A 24 8.83 -17.81 3.88
C LEU A 24 9.14 -18.90 2.86
N ALA A 25 9.37 -20.14 3.31
CA ALA A 25 9.61 -21.27 2.42
C ALA A 25 8.41 -21.55 1.50
N ILE A 26 7.19 -21.56 2.03
CA ILE A 26 5.96 -21.76 1.25
C ILE A 26 5.80 -20.65 0.21
N PHE A 27 6.03 -19.38 0.57
CA PHE A 27 6.00 -18.26 -0.36
C PHE A 27 6.99 -18.47 -1.50
N TRP A 28 8.22 -18.90 -1.21
CA TRP A 28 9.25 -19.11 -2.23
C TRP A 28 8.96 -20.30 -3.14
N VAL A 29 8.43 -21.40 -2.61
CA VAL A 29 7.95 -22.53 -3.42
C VAL A 29 6.82 -22.08 -4.35
N ASN A 30 5.88 -21.29 -3.83
CA ASN A 30 4.79 -20.73 -4.62
C ASN A 30 5.30 -19.77 -5.72
N SER A 31 6.29 -18.93 -5.40
CA SER A 31 6.98 -18.05 -6.37
C SER A 31 7.65 -18.85 -7.49
N TYR A 32 8.34 -19.94 -7.14
CA TYR A 32 8.97 -20.81 -8.12
C TYR A 32 7.95 -21.40 -9.10
N PHE A 33 6.84 -21.95 -8.60
CA PHE A 33 5.78 -22.50 -9.46
C PHE A 33 5.15 -21.44 -10.38
N GLN A 34 4.91 -20.22 -9.89
CA GLN A 34 4.41 -19.13 -10.73
C GLN A 34 5.37 -18.79 -11.88
N VAL A 35 6.67 -18.68 -11.58
CA VAL A 35 7.69 -18.34 -12.59
C VAL A 35 7.87 -19.48 -13.60
N GLU A 36 7.95 -20.74 -13.16
CA GLU A 36 8.05 -21.89 -14.06
C GLU A 36 6.77 -22.07 -14.90
N ALA A 37 5.59 -21.82 -14.34
CA ALA A 37 4.33 -21.83 -15.12
C ALA A 37 4.37 -20.80 -16.26
N ALA A 38 4.89 -19.61 -16.00
CA ALA A 38 5.08 -18.58 -17.02
C ALA A 38 6.12 -18.99 -18.09
N LEU A 39 7.22 -19.63 -17.69
CA LEU A 39 8.20 -20.16 -18.65
C LEU A 39 7.62 -21.26 -19.54
N PHE A 40 6.81 -22.18 -18.99
CA PHE A 40 6.11 -23.17 -19.80
C PHE A 40 5.10 -22.54 -20.75
N LEU A 41 4.39 -21.50 -20.32
CA LEU A 41 3.50 -20.77 -21.21
C LEU A 41 4.27 -20.14 -22.39
N GLY A 42 5.44 -19.53 -22.13
CA GLY A 42 6.30 -19.01 -23.19
C GLY A 42 6.76 -20.10 -24.17
N LYS A 43 7.11 -21.30 -23.69
CA LYS A 43 7.43 -22.45 -24.55
C LYS A 43 6.22 -22.94 -25.35
N ALA A 44 5.03 -22.93 -24.76
CA ALA A 44 3.79 -23.25 -25.46
C ALA A 44 3.58 -22.26 -26.62
N THR A 45 3.73 -20.96 -26.38
CA THR A 45 3.64 -19.92 -27.42
C THR A 45 4.63 -20.16 -28.56
N ASN A 46 5.89 -20.52 -28.26
CA ASN A 46 6.85 -20.88 -29.30
C ASN A 46 6.42 -22.10 -30.12
N GLY A 47 5.85 -23.12 -29.47
CA GLY A 47 5.29 -24.29 -30.15
C GLY A 47 4.13 -23.92 -31.07
N LEU A 48 3.28 -22.98 -30.65
CA LEU A 48 2.17 -22.46 -31.46
C LEU A 48 2.68 -21.72 -32.70
N ILE A 49 3.64 -20.81 -32.53
CA ILE A 49 4.31 -20.07 -33.63
C ILE A 49 4.97 -21.04 -34.62
N GLY A 50 5.64 -22.06 -34.09
CA GLY A 50 6.28 -23.11 -34.88
C GLY A 50 5.31 -24.14 -35.49
N HIS A 51 3.99 -23.97 -35.33
CA HIS A 51 2.95 -24.91 -35.78
C HIS A 51 3.10 -26.34 -35.19
N GLN A 52 3.77 -26.48 -34.05
CA GLN A 52 4.01 -27.75 -33.36
C GLN A 52 2.97 -27.98 -32.25
N LEU A 53 1.78 -28.43 -32.66
CA LEU A 53 0.63 -28.58 -31.76
C LEU A 53 0.89 -29.49 -30.55
N SER A 54 1.67 -30.55 -30.72
CA SER A 54 2.02 -31.46 -29.62
C SER A 54 2.84 -30.73 -28.53
N GLN A 55 3.86 -29.97 -28.91
CA GLN A 55 4.66 -29.20 -27.95
C GLN A 55 3.84 -28.11 -27.27
N PHE A 56 3.00 -27.40 -28.03
CA PHE A 56 2.05 -26.43 -27.48
C PHE A 56 1.19 -27.06 -26.37
N MET A 57 0.54 -28.20 -26.66
CA MET A 57 -0.35 -28.87 -25.71
C MET A 57 0.39 -29.38 -24.47
N THR A 58 1.58 -29.99 -24.63
CA THR A 58 2.36 -30.49 -23.49
C THR A 58 2.74 -29.35 -22.53
N TYR A 59 3.29 -28.26 -23.05
CA TYR A 59 3.71 -27.14 -22.20
C TYR A 59 2.52 -26.36 -21.61
N LEU A 60 1.40 -26.27 -22.34
CA LEU A 60 0.17 -25.67 -21.83
C LEU A 60 -0.36 -26.45 -20.61
N VAL A 61 -0.44 -27.79 -20.69
CA VAL A 61 -0.89 -28.64 -19.57
C VAL A 61 0.04 -28.53 -18.37
N GLN A 62 1.36 -28.48 -18.59
CA GLN A 62 2.33 -28.28 -17.52
C GLN A 62 2.16 -26.92 -16.84
N SER A 63 1.99 -25.85 -17.61
CA SER A 63 1.72 -24.49 -17.09
C SER A 63 0.44 -24.46 -16.25
N LEU A 64 -0.66 -24.98 -16.79
CA LEU A 64 -1.95 -25.04 -16.08
C LEU A 64 -1.87 -25.85 -14.78
N SER A 65 -1.13 -26.97 -14.80
CA SER A 65 -0.93 -27.81 -13.62
C SER A 65 -0.20 -27.05 -12.50
N LEU A 66 0.84 -26.28 -12.84
CA LEU A 66 1.55 -25.43 -11.88
C LEU A 66 0.68 -24.26 -11.36
N TRP A 67 -0.20 -23.70 -12.19
CA TRP A 67 -1.17 -22.71 -11.74
C TRP A 67 -2.17 -23.28 -10.73
N LEU A 68 -2.68 -24.50 -10.97
CA LEU A 68 -3.56 -25.18 -10.01
C LEU A 68 -2.84 -25.44 -8.68
N LEU A 69 -1.59 -25.89 -8.71
CA LEU A 69 -0.76 -26.05 -7.51
C LEU A 69 -0.54 -24.72 -6.80
N THR A 70 -0.32 -23.64 -7.54
CA THR A 70 -0.17 -22.28 -6.98
C THR A 70 -1.44 -21.84 -6.26
N ILE A 71 -2.62 -22.09 -6.83
CA ILE A 71 -3.92 -21.76 -6.21
C ILE A 71 -4.10 -22.57 -4.91
N ALA A 72 -3.85 -23.88 -4.96
CA ALA A 72 -3.95 -24.75 -3.79
C ALA A 72 -3.00 -24.29 -2.67
N LEU A 73 -1.73 -24.03 -2.97
CA LEU A 73 -0.75 -23.51 -2.02
C LEU A 73 -1.17 -22.15 -1.46
N THR A 74 -1.71 -21.25 -2.29
CA THR A 74 -2.15 -19.91 -1.86
C THR A 74 -3.28 -20.00 -0.84
N PHE A 75 -4.20 -20.95 -0.98
CA PHE A 75 -5.26 -21.21 -0.01
C PHE A 75 -4.68 -21.56 1.38
N PHE A 76 -3.77 -22.54 1.43
CA PHE A 76 -3.13 -22.94 2.69
C PHE A 76 -2.26 -21.82 3.28
N GLN A 77 -1.48 -21.15 2.44
CA GLN A 77 -0.60 -20.04 2.82
C GLN A 77 -1.39 -18.89 3.44
N THR A 78 -2.52 -18.50 2.85
CA THR A 78 -3.34 -17.39 3.36
C THR A 78 -3.89 -17.71 4.75
N ARG A 79 -4.38 -18.93 4.95
CA ARG A 79 -4.88 -19.39 6.26
C ARG A 79 -3.77 -19.47 7.30
N PHE A 80 -2.62 -20.02 6.93
CA PHE A 80 -1.47 -20.17 7.82
C PHE A 80 -0.84 -18.81 8.20
N GLN A 81 -0.78 -17.87 7.24
CA GLN A 81 -0.37 -16.48 7.49
C GLN A 81 -1.32 -15.82 8.49
N ARG A 82 -2.64 -15.90 8.25
CA ARG A 82 -3.65 -15.28 9.13
C ARG A 82 -3.58 -15.83 10.54
N ASP A 83 -3.43 -17.14 10.70
CA ASP A 83 -3.28 -17.77 12.01
C ASP A 83 -1.99 -17.32 12.72
N THR A 84 -0.87 -17.25 12.01
CA THR A 84 0.41 -16.77 12.58
C THR A 84 0.31 -15.31 13.01
N MET A 85 -0.35 -14.47 12.21
CA MET A 85 -0.64 -13.07 12.56
C MET A 85 -1.52 -12.98 13.80
N ASN A 86 -2.60 -13.78 13.88
CA ASN A 86 -3.47 -13.80 15.04
C ASN A 86 -2.74 -14.20 16.33
N ARG A 87 -1.79 -15.15 16.26
CA ARG A 87 -0.95 -15.53 17.41
C ARG A 87 -0.06 -14.39 17.87
N MET A 88 0.64 -13.75 16.93
CA MET A 88 1.44 -12.56 17.22
C MET A 88 0.58 -11.44 17.81
N SER A 89 -0.59 -11.15 17.22
CA SER A 89 -1.53 -10.15 17.75
C SER A 89 -2.04 -10.50 19.15
N SER A 90 -2.27 -11.77 19.45
CA SER A 90 -2.63 -12.23 20.79
C SER A 90 -1.47 -12.05 21.79
N HIS A 91 -0.23 -12.34 21.40
CA HIS A 91 0.95 -12.06 22.23
C HIS A 91 1.10 -10.56 22.54
N MET A 92 0.86 -9.69 21.55
CA MET A 92 0.84 -8.23 21.76
C MET A 92 -0.22 -7.82 22.77
N ARG A 93 -1.47 -8.30 22.59
CA ARG A 93 -2.57 -8.00 23.53
C ARG A 93 -2.23 -8.43 24.94
N TRP A 94 -1.71 -9.65 25.13
CA TRP A 94 -1.28 -10.11 26.45
C TRP A 94 -0.14 -9.28 27.03
N SER A 95 0.82 -8.84 26.21
CA SER A 95 1.89 -7.95 26.67
C SER A 95 1.36 -6.59 27.12
N VAL A 96 0.41 -6.01 26.38
CA VAL A 96 -0.26 -4.75 26.76
C VAL A 96 -1.03 -4.94 28.06
N THR A 97 -1.84 -5.99 28.16
CA THR A 97 -2.62 -6.31 29.36
C THR A 97 -1.72 -6.49 30.58
N ASN A 98 -0.64 -7.27 30.47
CA ASN A 98 0.31 -7.46 31.58
C ASN A 98 1.04 -6.15 31.94
N GLY A 99 1.32 -5.30 30.96
CA GLY A 99 1.85 -3.96 31.18
C GLY A 99 0.90 -3.05 31.97
N ILE A 100 -0.42 -3.15 31.74
CA ILE A 100 -1.45 -2.43 32.49
C ILE A 100 -1.57 -3.00 33.91
N LEU A 101 -1.70 -4.33 34.03
CA LEU A 101 -1.91 -5.01 35.31
C LEU A 101 -0.72 -4.92 36.27
N SER A 102 0.47 -4.59 35.77
CA SER A 102 1.67 -4.38 36.59
C SER A 102 1.81 -2.95 37.12
N GLN A 103 0.95 -2.00 36.71
CA GLN A 103 0.97 -0.63 37.22
C GLN A 103 0.26 -0.52 38.59
N PRO A 104 0.63 0.45 39.44
CA PRO A 104 -0.12 0.77 40.65
C PRO A 104 -1.58 1.15 40.33
N TYR A 105 -2.52 0.74 41.19
CA TYR A 105 -3.96 1.00 41.01
C TYR A 105 -4.29 2.46 40.67
N GLN A 106 -3.65 3.41 41.34
CA GLN A 106 -3.87 4.84 41.12
C GLN A 106 -3.52 5.27 39.68
N GLN A 107 -2.48 4.69 39.07
CA GLN A 107 -2.11 5.00 37.69
C GLN A 107 -3.07 4.36 36.70
N VAL A 108 -3.57 3.16 37.00
CA VAL A 108 -4.53 2.46 36.16
C VAL A 108 -5.86 3.22 36.09
N VAL A 109 -6.36 3.69 37.23
CA VAL A 109 -7.64 4.42 37.34
C VAL A 109 -7.55 5.87 36.87
N ALA A 110 -6.36 6.49 36.93
CA ALA A 110 -6.14 7.83 36.37
C ALA A 110 -6.33 7.87 34.84
N GLN A 111 -6.18 6.73 34.16
CA GLN A 111 -6.39 6.62 32.72
C GLN A 111 -7.86 6.37 32.36
N LYS A 112 -8.34 6.96 31.26
CA LYS A 112 -9.69 6.70 30.75
C LYS A 112 -9.80 5.25 30.25
N PRO A 113 -10.84 4.47 30.64
CA PRO A 113 -11.04 3.08 30.19
C PRO A 113 -11.00 2.89 28.67
N LEU A 114 -11.53 3.86 27.91
CA LEU A 114 -11.49 3.88 26.44
C LEU A 114 -10.08 3.84 25.86
N THR A 115 -9.07 4.34 26.59
CA THR A 115 -7.67 4.29 26.15
C THR A 115 -7.17 2.84 26.07
N TYR A 116 -7.48 2.03 27.08
CA TYR A 116 -7.06 0.63 27.10
C TYR A 116 -7.73 -0.19 26.00
N ALA A 117 -9.01 0.06 25.74
CA ALA A 117 -9.72 -0.55 24.61
C ALA A 117 -9.07 -0.18 23.27
N SER A 118 -8.66 1.10 23.09
CA SER A 118 -7.94 1.53 21.89
C SER A 118 -6.60 0.81 21.72
N TRP A 119 -5.82 0.64 22.78
CA TRP A 119 -4.54 -0.08 22.69
C TRP A 119 -4.72 -1.55 22.30
N LEU A 120 -5.71 -2.24 22.89
CA LEU A 120 -5.97 -3.66 22.62
C LEU A 120 -6.58 -3.93 21.23
N GLN A 121 -7.26 -2.93 20.66
CA GLN A 121 -7.92 -3.04 19.36
C GLN A 121 -7.20 -2.25 18.27
N ASN A 122 -7.25 -0.92 18.33
CA ASN A 122 -6.76 -0.03 17.27
C ASN A 122 -5.25 -0.14 17.10
N ASP A 123 -4.47 -0.05 18.18
CA ASP A 123 -3.01 -0.01 18.09
C ASP A 123 -2.45 -1.38 17.67
N VAL A 124 -3.00 -2.47 18.22
CA VAL A 124 -2.65 -3.84 17.80
C VAL A 124 -3.00 -4.07 16.33
N GLN A 125 -4.19 -3.63 15.89
CA GLN A 125 -4.61 -3.76 14.49
C GLN A 125 -3.75 -2.88 13.56
N LEU A 126 -3.30 -1.72 14.03
CA LEU A 126 -2.37 -0.86 13.30
C LEU A 126 -1.04 -1.59 13.04
N VAL A 127 -0.46 -2.22 14.06
CA VAL A 127 0.77 -3.01 13.92
C VAL A 127 0.55 -4.20 12.99
N GLU A 128 -0.58 -4.89 13.13
CA GLU A 128 -0.93 -6.01 12.25
C GLU A 128 -0.98 -5.59 10.78
N ASN A 129 -1.66 -4.47 10.50
CA ASN A 129 -1.86 -3.98 9.14
C ASN A 129 -0.61 -3.33 8.52
N GLN A 130 0.16 -2.59 9.32
CA GLN A 130 1.29 -1.81 8.80
C GLN A 130 2.62 -2.56 8.87
N ALA A 131 2.84 -3.39 9.89
CA ALA A 131 4.10 -4.10 10.07
C ALA A 131 4.00 -5.56 9.63
N LEU A 132 3.06 -6.33 10.20
CA LEU A 132 2.99 -7.78 9.95
C LEU A 132 2.57 -8.10 8.51
N ASN A 133 1.53 -7.46 7.99
CA ASN A 133 1.15 -7.63 6.59
C ASN A 133 2.28 -7.21 5.63
N SER A 134 2.92 -6.07 5.88
CA SER A 134 4.06 -5.60 5.07
C SER A 134 5.22 -6.59 5.05
N LEU A 135 5.52 -7.23 6.18
CA LEU A 135 6.54 -8.28 6.27
C LEU A 135 6.21 -9.44 5.33
N TYR A 136 4.99 -9.97 5.37
CA TYR A 136 4.62 -11.10 4.50
C TYR A 136 4.53 -10.72 3.02
N ILE A 137 4.13 -9.48 2.72
CA ILE A 137 4.20 -8.93 1.36
C ILE A 137 5.66 -8.94 0.87
N MET A 138 6.60 -8.47 1.69
CA MET A 138 8.04 -8.51 1.36
C MET A 138 8.54 -9.94 1.14
N MET A 139 8.17 -10.88 2.01
CA MET A 139 8.54 -12.30 1.85
C MET A 139 8.08 -12.85 0.50
N ARG A 140 6.81 -12.60 0.12
CA ARG A 140 6.25 -13.03 -1.17
C ARG A 140 6.98 -12.41 -2.37
N PHE A 141 7.16 -11.09 -2.36
CA PHE A 141 7.79 -10.40 -3.48
C PHE A 141 9.28 -10.70 -3.59
N SER A 142 9.97 -11.02 -2.49
CA SER A 142 11.37 -11.42 -2.52
C SER A 142 11.57 -12.73 -3.31
N GLY A 143 10.70 -13.72 -3.11
CA GLY A 143 10.74 -14.97 -3.87
C GLY A 143 10.46 -14.73 -5.35
N ASN A 144 9.43 -13.96 -5.68
CA ASN A 144 9.10 -13.62 -7.07
C ASN A 144 10.27 -12.91 -7.76
N ALA A 145 10.86 -11.90 -7.12
CA ALA A 145 11.99 -11.17 -7.67
C ALA A 145 13.20 -12.09 -7.90
N PHE A 146 13.50 -12.98 -6.94
CA PHE A 146 14.61 -13.92 -7.03
C PHE A 146 14.43 -14.90 -8.19
N PHE A 147 13.31 -15.63 -8.23
CA PHE A 147 13.07 -16.63 -9.28
C PHE A 147 12.86 -16.00 -10.66
N ALA A 148 12.17 -14.86 -10.75
CA ALA A 148 12.03 -14.15 -12.01
C ALA A 148 13.38 -13.67 -12.54
N SER A 149 14.27 -13.18 -11.68
CA SER A 149 15.64 -12.79 -12.09
C SER A 149 16.40 -13.98 -12.66
N ILE A 150 16.37 -15.14 -11.98
CA ILE A 150 17.00 -16.37 -12.48
C ILE A 150 16.41 -16.76 -13.84
N ALA A 151 15.09 -16.73 -13.98
CA ALA A 151 14.40 -17.04 -15.23
C ALA A 151 14.82 -16.11 -16.38
N LEU A 152 14.91 -14.81 -16.12
CA LEU A 152 15.35 -13.82 -17.11
C LEU A 152 16.80 -14.08 -17.55
N PHE A 153 17.71 -14.37 -16.62
CA PHE A 153 19.09 -14.72 -16.95
C PHE A 153 19.19 -16.02 -17.76
N ARG A 154 18.33 -17.01 -17.48
CA ARG A 154 18.24 -18.25 -18.29
C ARG A 154 17.76 -18.01 -19.71
N LEU A 155 16.90 -17.01 -19.92
CA LEU A 155 16.40 -16.65 -21.25
C LEU A 155 17.43 -15.80 -22.00
N HIS A 156 17.75 -14.62 -21.48
CA HIS A 156 18.78 -13.75 -22.01
C HIS A 156 19.13 -12.65 -21.00
N TRP A 157 20.43 -12.39 -20.77
CA TRP A 157 20.89 -11.40 -19.77
C TRP A 157 20.32 -10.00 -19.99
N SER A 158 20.07 -9.60 -21.25
CA SER A 158 19.50 -8.28 -21.57
C SER A 158 18.09 -8.11 -21.02
N LEU A 159 17.29 -9.19 -20.92
CA LEU A 159 15.96 -9.14 -20.34
C LEU A 159 16.00 -8.83 -18.84
N ALA A 160 17.00 -9.34 -18.12
CA ALA A 160 17.22 -9.03 -16.71
C ALA A 160 17.58 -7.54 -16.53
N VAL A 161 18.46 -7.00 -17.38
CA VAL A 161 18.83 -5.57 -17.36
C VAL A 161 17.61 -4.69 -17.68
N THR A 162 16.85 -5.04 -18.70
CA THR A 162 15.61 -4.32 -19.07
C THR A 162 14.60 -4.32 -17.92
N ALA A 163 14.38 -5.48 -17.27
CA ALA A 163 13.48 -5.58 -16.12
C ALA A 163 13.93 -4.70 -14.94
N LEU A 164 15.25 -4.63 -14.67
CA LEU A 164 15.80 -3.73 -13.64
C LEU A 164 15.56 -2.25 -13.98
N VAL A 165 15.84 -1.84 -15.21
CA VAL A 165 15.61 -0.45 -15.67
C VAL A 165 14.13 -0.09 -15.56
N LEU A 166 13.23 -0.96 -16.03
CA LEU A 166 11.78 -0.76 -15.91
C LEU A 166 11.34 -0.71 -14.43
N GLY A 167 11.88 -1.58 -13.57
CA GLY A 167 11.64 -1.55 -12.13
C GLY A 167 12.03 -0.21 -11.49
N LEU A 168 13.19 0.34 -11.85
CA LEU A 168 13.64 1.66 -11.38
C LEU A 168 12.72 2.78 -11.87
N ILE A 169 12.27 2.72 -13.13
CA ILE A 169 11.30 3.68 -13.67
C ILE A 169 9.99 3.61 -12.90
N LEU A 170 9.46 2.40 -12.63
CA LEU A 170 8.22 2.20 -11.87
C LEU A 170 8.32 2.73 -10.42
N ILE A 171 9.52 2.75 -9.82
CA ILE A 171 9.73 3.34 -8.50
C ILE A 171 9.86 4.87 -8.59
N ALA A 172 10.63 5.36 -9.56
CA ALA A 172 10.94 6.79 -9.70
C ALA A 172 9.74 7.60 -10.18
N LEU A 173 8.99 7.09 -11.17
CA LEU A 173 7.93 7.81 -11.86
C LEU A 173 6.80 8.25 -10.91
N PRO A 174 6.18 7.38 -10.09
CA PRO A 174 5.13 7.81 -9.15
C PRO A 174 5.63 8.81 -8.12
N ARG A 175 6.91 8.71 -7.69
CA ARG A 175 7.51 9.66 -6.75
C ARG A 175 7.60 11.06 -7.36
N GLN A 176 8.01 11.17 -8.62
CA GLN A 176 8.06 12.46 -9.31
C GLN A 176 6.65 13.01 -9.54
N LEU A 177 5.70 12.18 -10.01
CA LEU A 177 4.31 12.59 -10.20
C LEU A 177 3.66 13.09 -8.88
N LYS A 178 3.90 12.41 -7.76
CA LYS A 178 3.43 12.87 -6.43
C LYS A 178 4.03 14.23 -6.06
N LYS A 179 5.34 14.43 -6.23
CA LYS A 179 5.99 15.73 -5.96
C LYS A 179 5.36 16.87 -6.76
N LEU A 180 4.99 16.61 -8.02
CA LEU A 180 4.37 17.60 -8.90
C LEU A 180 2.97 18.06 -8.42
N VAL A 181 2.26 17.23 -7.67
CA VAL A 181 0.92 17.53 -7.14
C VAL A 181 0.98 18.10 -5.72
N ASN A 182 1.93 17.65 -4.89
CA ASN A 182 2.06 18.04 -3.48
C ASN A 182 2.14 19.57 -3.27
N LYS A 183 2.85 20.29 -4.14
CA LYS A 183 2.93 21.77 -4.04
C LYS A 183 1.54 22.41 -4.18
N ARG A 184 0.70 21.92 -5.09
CA ARG A 184 -0.65 22.45 -5.31
C ARG A 184 -1.62 22.00 -4.21
N MET A 185 -1.45 20.79 -3.67
CA MET A 185 -2.20 20.36 -2.49
C MET A 185 -1.95 21.25 -1.28
N LYS A 186 -0.70 21.66 -1.05
CA LYS A 186 -0.38 22.61 0.03
C LYS A 186 -1.09 23.95 -0.15
N GLN A 187 -1.11 24.49 -1.38
CA GLN A 187 -1.84 25.72 -1.70
C GLN A 187 -3.35 25.61 -1.47
N VAL A 188 -3.94 24.44 -1.74
CA VAL A 188 -5.36 24.18 -1.43
C VAL A 188 -5.59 24.14 0.09
N SER A 189 -4.67 23.54 0.86
CA SER A 189 -4.74 23.55 2.32
C SER A 189 -4.70 24.97 2.89
N GLU A 190 -3.75 25.80 2.42
CA GLU A 190 -3.63 27.21 2.81
C GLU A 190 -4.89 28.01 2.42
N ALA A 191 -5.43 27.79 1.21
CA ALA A 191 -6.66 28.44 0.76
C ALA A 191 -7.90 28.03 1.58
N ASN A 192 -7.96 26.78 2.06
CA ASN A 192 -9.03 26.31 2.95
C ASN A 192 -8.98 27.03 4.31
N GLU A 193 -7.78 27.19 4.88
CA GLU A 193 -7.59 27.94 6.12
C GLU A 193 -8.00 29.41 5.96
N ILE A 194 -7.57 30.07 4.88
CA ILE A 194 -7.94 31.45 4.57
C ILE A 194 -9.46 31.59 4.40
N LEU A 195 -10.10 30.68 3.64
CA LEU A 195 -11.55 30.72 3.45
C LEU A 195 -12.31 30.57 4.78
N MET A 196 -11.90 29.63 5.63
CA MET A 196 -12.52 29.41 6.94
C MET A 196 -12.41 30.66 7.81
N HIS A 197 -11.18 31.18 7.98
CA HIS A 197 -10.93 32.32 8.85
C HIS A 197 -11.61 33.60 8.36
N GLN A 198 -11.43 33.96 7.08
CA GLN A 198 -11.97 35.21 6.57
C GLN A 198 -13.49 35.17 6.41
N SER A 199 -14.09 34.01 6.12
CA SER A 199 -15.55 33.91 6.10
C SER A 199 -16.13 34.11 7.50
N ASN A 200 -15.55 33.47 8.53
CA ASN A 200 -15.98 33.68 9.91
C ASN A 200 -15.87 35.15 10.33
N GLU A 201 -14.73 35.81 10.07
CA GLU A 201 -14.54 37.22 10.38
C GLU A 201 -15.58 38.11 9.68
N LEU A 202 -15.89 37.85 8.41
CA LEU A 202 -16.88 38.61 7.65
C LEU A 202 -18.30 38.43 8.21
N PHE A 203 -18.66 37.21 8.65
CA PHE A 203 -19.98 36.93 9.22
C PHE A 203 -20.11 37.38 10.68
N GLU A 204 -19.04 37.34 11.47
CA GLU A 204 -19.02 37.93 12.82
C GLU A 204 -19.25 39.45 12.76
N ASN A 205 -18.76 40.13 11.72
CA ASN A 205 -18.95 41.56 11.51
C ASN A 205 -20.20 41.92 10.68
N TYR A 206 -21.11 40.97 10.46
CA TYR A 206 -22.30 41.16 9.62
C TYR A 206 -23.13 42.39 10.03
N ASP A 207 -23.41 42.54 11.32
CA ASP A 207 -24.21 43.65 11.85
C ASP A 207 -23.56 45.01 11.56
N SER A 208 -22.23 45.08 11.64
CA SER A 208 -21.49 46.30 11.28
C SER A 208 -21.65 46.63 9.80
N PHE A 209 -21.50 45.65 8.91
CA PHE A 209 -21.75 45.86 7.48
C PHE A 209 -23.20 46.28 7.18
N PHE A 210 -24.17 45.75 7.93
CA PHE A 210 -25.58 46.11 7.81
C PHE A 210 -25.83 47.54 8.28
N SER A 211 -25.42 47.90 9.49
CA SER A 211 -25.64 49.21 10.10
C SER A 211 -24.97 50.36 9.35
N PHE A 212 -23.84 50.12 8.69
CA PHE A 212 -23.14 51.11 7.87
C PHE A 212 -23.52 51.10 6.38
N GLY A 213 -24.47 50.25 5.94
CA GLY A 213 -24.89 50.15 4.54
C GLY A 213 -23.80 49.63 3.58
N GLN A 214 -22.81 48.90 4.10
CA GLN A 214 -21.61 48.46 3.36
C GLN A 214 -21.71 47.02 2.80
N PHE A 215 -22.91 46.51 2.54
CA PHE A 215 -23.11 45.16 1.98
C PHE A 215 -22.34 44.88 0.69
N GLY A 216 -22.15 45.90 -0.15
CA GLY A 216 -21.33 45.78 -1.35
C GLY A 216 -19.87 45.41 -1.05
N LEU A 217 -19.32 45.93 0.05
CA LEU A 217 -17.97 45.62 0.52
C LEU A 217 -17.87 44.19 1.07
N LEU A 218 -18.85 43.77 1.88
CA LEU A 218 -18.97 42.39 2.37
C LEU A 218 -18.97 41.39 1.20
N ARG A 219 -19.87 41.62 0.23
CA ARG A 219 -19.97 40.79 -0.98
C ARG A 219 -18.66 40.74 -1.76
N LYS A 220 -18.00 41.89 -1.93
CA LYS A 220 -16.71 41.97 -2.65
C LYS A 220 -15.59 41.21 -1.93
N ARG A 221 -15.49 41.33 -0.61
CA ARG A 221 -14.49 40.61 0.19
C ARG A 221 -14.75 39.10 0.13
N LEU A 222 -15.97 38.66 0.36
CA LEU A 222 -16.33 37.24 0.26
C LEU A 222 -16.07 36.68 -1.15
N ALA A 223 -16.44 37.41 -2.19
CA ALA A 223 -16.16 37.02 -3.58
C ALA A 223 -14.65 36.86 -3.83
N ASN A 224 -13.81 37.77 -3.34
CA ASN A 224 -12.36 37.66 -3.49
C ASN A 224 -11.80 36.39 -2.82
N VAL A 225 -12.25 36.07 -1.60
CA VAL A 225 -11.82 34.86 -0.88
C VAL A 225 -12.25 33.60 -1.63
N LEU A 226 -13.50 33.55 -2.10
CA LEU A 226 -14.00 32.44 -2.91
C LEU A 226 -13.25 32.31 -4.24
N THR A 227 -12.87 33.41 -4.90
CA THR A 227 -12.07 33.37 -6.13
C THR A 227 -10.66 32.83 -5.87
N GLN A 228 -10.00 33.22 -4.77
CA GLN A 228 -8.70 32.67 -4.37
C GLN A 228 -8.79 31.15 -4.13
N TRP A 229 -9.82 30.73 -3.38
CA TRP A 229 -10.11 29.33 -3.10
C TRP A 229 -10.38 28.51 -4.38
N ASN A 230 -11.23 29.02 -5.26
CA ASN A 230 -11.54 28.41 -6.57
C ASN A 230 -10.29 28.29 -7.44
N THR A 231 -9.44 29.31 -7.46
CA THR A 231 -8.21 29.32 -8.28
C THR A 231 -7.22 28.26 -7.79
N ALA A 232 -7.07 28.10 -6.47
CA ALA A 232 -6.22 27.05 -5.89
C ALA A 232 -6.74 25.65 -6.26
N HIS A 233 -8.04 25.41 -6.13
CA HIS A 233 -8.68 24.15 -6.51
C HIS A 233 -8.55 23.85 -8.01
N LEU A 234 -8.85 24.82 -8.88
CA LEU A 234 -8.71 24.66 -10.33
C LEU A 234 -7.26 24.33 -10.74
N ASN A 235 -6.27 24.97 -10.13
CA ASN A 235 -4.86 24.68 -10.41
C ASN A 235 -4.45 23.27 -9.97
N LEU A 236 -4.96 22.78 -8.83
CA LEU A 236 -4.76 21.41 -8.40
C LEU A 236 -5.43 20.43 -9.37
N SER A 237 -6.70 20.65 -9.74
CA SER A 237 -7.43 19.80 -10.69
C SER A 237 -6.76 19.74 -12.05
N LYS A 238 -6.28 20.87 -12.59
CA LYS A 238 -5.49 20.89 -13.84
C LYS A 238 -4.22 20.05 -13.73
N ARG A 239 -3.52 20.14 -12.59
CA ARG A 239 -2.28 19.37 -12.40
C ARG A 239 -2.55 17.87 -12.24
N GLN A 240 -3.59 17.51 -11.51
CA GLN A 240 -4.04 16.12 -11.38
C GLN A 240 -4.52 15.55 -12.71
N ALA A 241 -5.27 16.31 -13.51
CA ALA A 241 -5.69 15.90 -14.85
C ALA A 241 -4.48 15.57 -15.74
N GLY A 242 -3.43 16.41 -15.72
CA GLY A 242 -2.19 16.12 -16.44
C GLY A 242 -1.48 14.86 -15.96
N VAL A 243 -1.41 14.63 -14.64
CA VAL A 243 -0.85 13.40 -14.07
C VAL A 243 -1.69 12.17 -14.43
N ASN A 244 -3.01 12.28 -14.38
CA ASN A 244 -3.93 11.21 -14.75
C ASN A 244 -3.86 10.88 -16.25
N ALA A 245 -3.64 11.88 -17.10
CA ALA A 245 -3.38 11.65 -18.53
C ALA A 245 -2.10 10.83 -18.74
N ILE A 246 -1.02 11.15 -18.02
CA ILE A 246 0.23 10.37 -18.06
C ILE A 246 -0.03 8.93 -17.60
N ILE A 247 -0.75 8.74 -16.50
CA ILE A 247 -1.14 7.40 -16.00
C ILE A 247 -2.02 6.67 -17.01
N GLY A 248 -2.96 7.37 -17.66
CA GLY A 248 -3.83 6.83 -18.70
C GLY A 248 -3.04 6.33 -19.90
N ILE A 249 -2.06 7.10 -20.39
CA ILE A 249 -1.16 6.70 -21.48
C ILE A 249 -0.38 5.43 -21.10
N ILE A 250 0.11 5.36 -19.86
CA ILE A 250 0.83 4.18 -19.36
C ILE A 250 -0.11 2.96 -19.34
N ASN A 251 -1.32 3.11 -18.80
CA ASN A 251 -2.29 2.02 -18.73
C ASN A 251 -2.69 1.52 -20.13
N ILE A 252 -2.93 2.42 -21.08
CA ILE A 252 -3.24 2.07 -22.48
C ILE A 252 -2.05 1.34 -23.12
N SER A 253 -0.84 1.85 -22.93
CA SER A 253 0.38 1.20 -23.43
C SER A 253 0.50 -0.21 -22.86
N SER A 254 0.29 -0.39 -21.55
CA SER A 254 0.28 -1.71 -20.92
C SER A 254 -0.78 -2.62 -21.52
N GLN A 255 -2.00 -2.14 -21.78
CA GLN A 255 -3.07 -2.95 -22.39
C GLN A 255 -2.73 -3.39 -23.81
N ILE A 256 -2.14 -2.52 -24.65
CA ILE A 256 -1.76 -2.88 -26.02
C ILE A 256 -0.73 -4.04 -26.03
N PHE A 257 0.24 -4.02 -25.11
CA PHE A 257 1.21 -5.10 -24.97
C PHE A 257 0.65 -6.42 -24.37
N TYR A 258 -0.59 -6.44 -23.88
CA TYR A 258 -1.25 -7.68 -23.43
C TYR A 258 -2.04 -8.38 -24.54
N TRP A 259 -2.15 -7.80 -25.74
CA TRP A 259 -2.96 -8.31 -26.85
C TRP A 259 -2.19 -8.62 -28.14
N ASP A 260 -0.86 -8.56 -28.13
CA ASP A 260 0.02 -9.00 -29.22
C ASP A 260 1.03 -10.05 -28.71
#